data_AF-A0A6G0HSE0-F1
#
_entry.id   AF-A0A6G0HSE0-F1
#
_cell.length_a   1.000
_cell.length_b   1.000
_cell.length_c   1.000
_cell.angle_alpha   90.00
_cell.angle_beta   90.00
_cell.angle_gamma   90.00
#
_symmetry.space_group_name_H-M   'P 1'
#
loop_
_entity.id
_entity.type
_entity.pdbx_description
1 polymer ?
#
loop_
_entity_poly.entity_id
_entity_poly.type
_entity_poly.pdbx_seq_one_letter_code
_entity_poly.pdbx_strand_id
1 'polypeptide(L)'
;MISIGGLTGFWVIALLALHGVTGETRINSLGEPDIPFPPARPTTQNIAAICQQGQGRPRYPDSFFPSSSASHFRRLGKAINRLESWYTLCCRGQAQYSTQVVCCAEQAWKQALSQFCVEEYATMTLAYECCADRGDARWTCFNSELPNPDYDPTPGYTAPSVHQEAGFIFNPHAC
;
A
#
# COMPACT_ATOMS: atom_id res chain seq x y z
N MET A 1 73.77 -8.39 13.92
CA MET A 1 72.57 -9.23 13.76
C MET A 1 71.36 -8.33 14.05
N ILE A 2 70.55 -8.09 13.02
CA ILE A 2 69.42 -7.17 13.03
C ILE A 2 68.23 -7.91 13.66
N SER A 3 67.53 -7.29 14.61
CA SER A 3 66.20 -7.76 15.01
C SER A 3 65.28 -6.55 15.21
N ILE A 4 64.39 -6.36 14.23
CA ILE A 4 63.34 -5.35 14.20
C ILE A 4 62.06 -6.09 14.58
N GLY A 5 61.47 -5.74 15.72
CA GLY A 5 60.14 -6.20 16.13
C GLY A 5 59.20 -4.98 16.22
N GLY A 6 58.63 -4.58 15.08
CA GLY A 6 57.68 -3.48 14.97
C GLY A 6 56.25 -4.01 14.87
N LEU A 7 55.44 -3.68 15.86
CA LEU A 7 54.02 -4.02 16.01
C LEU A 7 53.20 -3.55 14.80
N THR A 8 52.62 -4.49 14.04
CA THR A 8 51.61 -4.19 13.02
C THR A 8 50.25 -4.03 13.69
N GLY A 9 49.83 -2.78 13.87
CA GLY A 9 48.47 -2.42 14.29
C GLY A 9 47.46 -2.76 13.19
N PHE A 10 46.59 -3.73 13.45
CA PHE A 10 45.44 -4.05 12.61
C PHE A 10 44.38 -2.95 12.76
N TRP A 11 44.25 -2.09 11.76
CA TRP A 11 43.08 -1.25 11.60
C TRP A 11 41.91 -2.11 11.08
N VAL A 12 41.06 -2.58 11.99
CA VAL A 12 39.79 -3.22 11.62
C VAL A 12 38.81 -2.11 11.25
N ILE A 13 38.65 -1.86 9.95
CA ILE A 13 37.58 -1.01 9.42
C ILE A 13 36.27 -1.81 9.59
N ALA A 14 35.48 -1.42 10.59
CA ALA A 14 34.13 -1.93 10.76
C ALA A 14 33.24 -1.37 9.63
N LEU A 15 33.02 -2.18 8.59
CA LEU A 15 32.00 -1.95 7.59
C LEU A 15 30.62 -2.11 8.26
N LEU A 16 30.02 -0.99 8.66
CA LEU A 16 28.61 -0.92 9.03
C LEU A 16 27.80 -1.17 7.75
N ALA A 17 27.46 -2.44 7.50
CA ALA A 17 26.45 -2.80 6.53
C ALA A 17 25.10 -2.26 7.02
N LEU A 18 24.68 -1.13 6.44
CA LEU A 18 23.28 -0.69 6.44
C LEU A 18 22.47 -1.76 5.70
N HIS A 19 21.98 -2.73 6.46
CA HIS A 19 20.91 -3.60 6.00
C HIS A 19 19.67 -2.71 5.92
N GLY A 20 19.45 -2.11 4.75
CA GLY A 20 18.09 -1.75 4.37
C GLY A 20 17.31 -3.06 4.43
N VAL A 21 16.46 -3.21 5.46
CA VAL A 21 15.51 -4.31 5.55
C VAL A 21 14.57 -4.13 4.37
N THR A 22 14.93 -4.73 3.24
CA THR A 22 14.05 -4.89 2.10
C THR A 22 12.86 -5.66 2.62
N GLY A 23 11.67 -5.04 2.56
CA GLY A 23 10.43 -5.57 3.13
C GLY A 23 10.30 -7.05 2.82
N GLU A 24 10.45 -7.86 3.87
CA GLU A 24 10.28 -9.30 3.83
C GLU A 24 8.84 -9.57 3.33
N THR A 25 8.69 -10.38 2.28
CA THR A 25 7.37 -10.78 1.78
C THR A 25 6.60 -11.34 2.96
N ARG A 26 5.56 -10.64 3.41
CA ARG A 26 4.67 -11.19 4.43
C ARG A 26 3.85 -12.27 3.77
N ILE A 27 4.05 -13.48 4.23
CA ILE A 27 3.38 -14.67 3.73
C ILE A 27 2.43 -15.14 4.84
N ASN A 28 1.17 -15.39 4.48
CA ASN A 28 0.19 -15.94 5.40
C ASN A 28 0.52 -17.42 5.74
N SER A 29 -0.25 -18.04 6.63
CA SER A 29 -0.03 -19.45 7.02
C SER A 29 -0.14 -20.45 5.86
N LEU A 30 -0.66 -20.05 4.70
CA LEU A 30 -0.84 -20.88 3.50
C LEU A 30 0.28 -20.71 2.47
N GLY A 31 1.28 -19.87 2.72
CA GLY A 31 2.34 -19.63 1.73
C GLY A 31 2.01 -18.51 0.73
N GLU A 32 0.95 -17.73 0.96
CA GLU A 32 0.49 -16.69 0.02
C GLU A 32 0.84 -15.27 0.50
N PRO A 33 1.03 -14.30 -0.42
CA PRO A 33 1.26 -12.91 -0.06
C PRO A 33 0.11 -12.32 0.76
N ASP A 34 0.43 -11.80 1.94
CA ASP A 34 -0.52 -11.13 2.84
C ASP A 34 -0.76 -9.69 2.38
N ILE A 35 -1.95 -9.45 1.81
CA ILE A 35 -2.40 -8.13 1.34
C ILE A 35 -3.74 -7.83 2.01
N PRO A 36 -3.82 -6.79 2.86
CA PRO A 36 -5.04 -6.42 3.56
C PRO A 36 -6.00 -5.73 2.57
N PHE A 37 -6.72 -6.55 1.82
CA PHE A 37 -7.70 -6.13 0.82
C PHE A 37 -9.06 -6.76 1.16
N PRO A 38 -10.16 -6.01 1.07
CA PRO A 38 -10.27 -4.65 0.55
C PRO A 38 -9.87 -3.57 1.58
N PRO A 39 -9.38 -2.41 1.11
CA PRO A 39 -9.16 -1.25 1.98
C PRO A 39 -10.50 -0.67 2.44
N ALA A 40 -10.57 -0.21 3.69
CA ALA A 40 -11.78 0.40 4.23
C ALA A 40 -12.18 1.69 3.53
N ARG A 41 -13.48 1.97 3.46
CA ARG A 41 -13.98 3.24 2.95
C ARG A 41 -13.47 4.39 3.83
N PRO A 42 -12.99 5.49 3.24
CA PRO A 42 -12.65 6.70 3.98
C PRO A 42 -13.84 7.27 4.73
N THR A 43 -13.62 7.60 6.00
CA THR A 43 -14.60 8.21 6.90
C THR A 43 -13.92 9.27 7.75
N THR A 44 -14.69 10.10 8.45
CA THR A 44 -14.15 11.04 9.44
C THR A 44 -13.33 10.37 10.55
N GLN A 45 -13.56 9.08 10.81
CA GLN A 45 -12.91 8.32 11.88
C GLN A 45 -11.52 7.84 11.47
N ASN A 46 -11.35 7.37 10.24
CA ASN A 46 -10.08 6.80 9.76
C ASN A 46 -9.23 7.76 8.91
N ILE A 47 -9.76 8.94 8.55
CA ILE A 47 -9.05 9.87 7.66
C ILE A 47 -7.71 10.38 8.22
N ALA A 48 -7.62 10.53 9.54
CA ALA A 48 -6.37 10.91 10.21
C ALA A 48 -5.29 9.83 9.98
N ALA A 49 -5.62 8.56 10.17
CA ALA A 49 -4.71 7.45 9.92
C ALA A 49 -4.35 7.35 8.43
N ILE A 50 -5.32 7.47 7.53
CA ILE A 50 -5.10 7.52 6.08
C ILE A 50 -4.01 8.55 5.74
N CYS A 51 -4.14 9.78 6.23
CA CYS A 51 -3.23 10.88 5.89
C CYS A 51 -1.90 10.88 6.65
N GLN A 52 -1.88 10.49 7.93
CA GLN A 52 -0.69 10.61 8.78
C GLN A 52 0.18 9.35 8.77
N GLN A 53 -0.42 8.18 8.58
CA GLN A 53 0.24 6.90 8.82
C GLN A 53 0.58 6.16 7.52
N GLY A 54 0.40 6.80 6.35
CA GLY A 54 0.63 6.18 5.04
C GLY A 54 2.03 5.61 4.83
N GLN A 55 3.05 6.20 5.47
CA GLN A 55 4.43 5.69 5.41
C GLN A 55 4.63 4.40 6.21
N GLY A 56 3.78 4.12 7.21
CA GLY A 56 3.81 2.88 7.98
C GLY A 56 3.00 1.74 7.34
N ARG A 57 2.27 2.00 6.25
CA ARG A 57 1.44 0.97 5.58
C ARG A 57 2.21 0.31 4.42
N PRO A 58 2.11 -1.02 4.24
CA PRO A 58 2.82 -1.74 3.20
C PRO A 58 2.60 -1.20 1.77
N ARG A 59 3.62 -1.36 0.92
CA ARG A 59 3.54 -1.20 -0.53
C ARG A 59 3.96 -2.51 -1.19
N TYR A 60 3.41 -2.76 -2.38
CA TYR A 60 3.53 -4.04 -3.07
C TYR A 60 4.21 -3.84 -4.44
N PRO A 61 5.52 -3.55 -4.50
CA PRO A 61 6.25 -3.51 -5.76
C PRO A 61 6.33 -4.91 -6.39
N ASP A 62 6.72 -5.01 -7.66
CA ASP A 62 6.80 -6.30 -8.34
C ASP A 62 7.75 -7.30 -7.66
N SER A 63 8.76 -6.80 -6.94
CA SER A 63 9.72 -7.59 -6.16
C SER A 63 9.14 -8.20 -4.89
N PHE A 64 7.98 -7.73 -4.41
CA PHE A 64 7.31 -8.31 -3.24
C PHE A 64 6.74 -9.70 -3.54
N PHE A 65 6.41 -9.96 -4.80
CA PHE A 65 5.69 -11.14 -5.23
C PHE A 65 6.64 -12.20 -5.80
N PRO A 66 6.38 -13.50 -5.55
CA PRO A 66 7.12 -14.57 -6.20
C PRO A 66 6.99 -14.50 -7.72
N SER A 67 7.97 -15.07 -8.42
CA SER A 67 8.08 -15.04 -9.88
C SER A 67 7.00 -15.87 -10.60
N SER A 68 6.43 -16.89 -9.95
CA SER A 68 5.32 -17.70 -10.46
C SER A 68 4.02 -17.45 -9.69
N SER A 69 2.89 -17.54 -10.40
CA SER A 69 1.52 -17.70 -9.88
C SER A 69 1.04 -16.72 -8.78
N ALA A 70 1.40 -15.43 -8.88
CA ALA A 70 0.87 -14.38 -7.99
C ALA A 70 0.04 -13.32 -8.73
N SER A 71 -0.51 -13.60 -9.91
CA SER A 71 -1.16 -12.58 -10.76
C SER A 71 -2.35 -11.90 -10.06
N HIS A 72 -3.15 -12.65 -9.29
CA HIS A 72 -4.23 -12.09 -8.49
C HIS A 72 -3.69 -11.17 -7.37
N PHE A 73 -2.75 -11.67 -6.55
CA PHE A 73 -2.13 -10.87 -5.49
C PHE A 73 -1.44 -9.59 -6.02
N ARG A 74 -0.80 -9.67 -7.20
CA ARG A 74 -0.22 -8.49 -7.87
C ARG A 74 -1.29 -7.43 -8.17
N ARG A 75 -2.49 -7.83 -8.59
CA ARG A 75 -3.60 -6.89 -8.85
C ARG A 75 -4.15 -6.29 -7.55
N LEU A 76 -4.28 -7.08 -6.47
CA LEU A 76 -4.63 -6.56 -5.14
C LEU A 76 -3.59 -5.51 -4.68
N GLY A 77 -2.30 -5.86 -4.75
CA GLY A 77 -1.22 -4.97 -4.34
C GLY A 77 -1.16 -3.70 -5.20
N LYS A 78 -1.38 -3.82 -6.51
CA LYS A 78 -1.48 -2.66 -7.42
C LYS A 78 -2.64 -1.75 -7.05
N ALA A 79 -3.80 -2.30 -6.71
CA ALA A 79 -4.95 -1.52 -6.26
C ALA A 79 -4.65 -0.75 -4.96
N ILE A 80 -3.99 -1.38 -3.99
CA ILE A 80 -3.54 -0.71 -2.75
C ILE A 80 -2.52 0.38 -3.05
N ASN A 81 -1.47 0.10 -3.84
CA ASN A 81 -0.45 1.10 -4.17
C ASN A 81 -1.04 2.33 -4.87
N ARG A 82 -1.99 2.11 -5.80
CA ARG A 82 -2.75 3.18 -6.47
C ARG A 82 -3.52 4.02 -5.49
N LEU A 83 -4.29 3.38 -4.62
CA LEU A 83 -5.08 4.08 -3.62
C LEU A 83 -4.20 4.91 -2.67
N GLU A 84 -3.12 4.32 -2.18
CA GLU A 84 -2.15 5.00 -1.32
C GLU A 84 -1.50 6.20 -2.00
N SER A 85 -1.16 6.07 -3.28
CA SER A 85 -0.64 7.18 -4.09
C SER A 85 -1.65 8.33 -4.17
N TRP A 86 -2.93 8.03 -4.44
CA TRP A 86 -3.98 9.02 -4.56
C TRP A 86 -4.39 9.66 -3.23
N TYR A 87 -4.32 8.92 -2.11
CA TYR A 87 -4.47 9.52 -0.79
C TYR A 87 -3.43 10.60 -0.51
N THR A 88 -2.20 10.46 -1.02
CA THR A 88 -1.23 11.55 -0.90
C THR A 88 -1.67 12.84 -1.59
N LEU A 89 -2.49 12.77 -2.64
CA LEU A 89 -3.06 13.95 -3.30
C LEU A 89 -4.11 14.62 -2.42
N CYS A 90 -5.02 13.83 -1.85
CA CYS A 90 -6.09 14.34 -0.98
C CYS A 90 -5.57 14.93 0.34
N CYS A 91 -4.50 14.34 0.90
CA CYS A 91 -3.96 14.75 2.19
C CYS A 91 -2.97 15.92 2.12
N ARG A 92 -2.62 16.42 0.92
CA ARG A 92 -1.67 17.53 0.76
C ARG A 92 -2.29 18.86 1.18
N GLY A 93 -1.70 19.51 2.19
CA GLY A 93 -1.98 20.91 2.52
C GLY A 93 -3.40 21.20 3.03
N GLN A 94 -4.19 20.17 3.35
CA GLN A 94 -5.55 20.31 3.86
C GLN A 94 -5.61 19.90 5.33
N ALA A 95 -6.51 20.55 6.10
CA ALA A 95 -6.84 20.09 7.44
C ALA A 95 -7.44 18.68 7.32
N GLN A 96 -6.78 17.69 7.92
CA GLN A 96 -7.05 16.26 7.73
C GLN A 96 -8.47 15.83 8.12
N TYR A 97 -9.20 16.70 8.85
CA TYR A 97 -10.58 16.50 9.30
C TYR A 97 -11.62 17.28 8.49
N SER A 98 -11.22 17.94 7.39
CA SER A 98 -12.18 18.63 6.53
C SER A 98 -13.02 17.63 5.74
N THR A 99 -14.29 17.96 5.53
CA THR A 99 -15.22 17.17 4.72
C THR A 99 -14.72 16.99 3.29
N GLN A 100 -13.95 17.95 2.77
CA GLN A 100 -13.32 17.89 1.45
C GLN A 100 -12.21 16.82 1.37
N VAL A 101 -11.40 16.65 2.41
CA VAL A 101 -10.38 15.58 2.46
C VAL A 101 -11.05 14.21 2.45
N VAL A 102 -12.08 14.02 3.29
CA VAL A 102 -12.85 12.76 3.34
C VAL A 102 -13.50 12.47 1.99
N CYS A 103 -14.13 13.47 1.38
CA CYS A 103 -14.74 13.32 0.05
C CYS A 103 -13.71 12.98 -1.04
N CYS A 104 -12.56 13.66 -1.08
CA CYS A 104 -11.49 13.36 -2.01
C CYS A 104 -11.00 11.92 -1.85
N ALA A 105 -10.74 11.51 -0.60
CA ALA A 105 -10.29 10.15 -0.31
C ALA A 105 -11.35 9.12 -0.73
N GLU A 106 -12.63 9.37 -0.46
CA GLU A 106 -13.71 8.46 -0.88
C GLU A 106 -13.80 8.34 -2.41
N GLN A 107 -13.66 9.45 -3.15
CA GLN A 107 -13.60 9.42 -4.61
C GLN A 107 -12.40 8.60 -5.10
N ALA A 108 -11.22 8.80 -4.51
CA ALA A 108 -10.02 8.02 -4.82
C ALA A 108 -10.23 6.52 -4.55
N TRP A 109 -10.87 6.18 -3.43
CA TRP A 109 -11.21 4.81 -3.04
C TRP A 109 -12.14 4.14 -4.06
N LYS A 110 -13.26 4.80 -4.42
CA LYS A 110 -14.19 4.27 -5.43
C LYS A 110 -13.53 4.11 -6.80
N GLN A 111 -12.72 5.08 -7.20
CA GLN A 111 -12.04 5.01 -8.50
C GLN A 111 -10.95 3.93 -8.53
N ALA A 112 -10.19 3.76 -7.45
CA ALA A 112 -9.13 2.75 -7.38
C ALA A 112 -9.71 1.33 -7.45
N LEU A 113 -10.82 1.10 -6.73
CA LEU A 113 -11.56 -0.17 -6.76
C LEU A 113 -12.30 -0.40 -8.07
N SER A 114 -12.81 0.66 -8.71
CA SER A 114 -13.36 0.57 -10.07
C SER A 114 -12.30 0.11 -11.06
N GLN A 115 -11.10 0.70 -11.00
CA GLN A 115 -9.98 0.33 -11.86
C GLN A 115 -9.52 -1.10 -11.58
N PHE A 116 -9.47 -1.51 -10.31
CA PHE A 116 -9.19 -2.89 -9.93
C PHE A 116 -10.19 -3.86 -10.57
N CYS A 117 -11.49 -3.56 -10.55
CA CYS A 117 -12.49 -4.42 -11.20
C CYS A 117 -12.32 -4.50 -12.72
N VAL A 118 -11.95 -3.40 -13.39
CA VAL A 118 -11.59 -3.44 -14.82
C VAL A 118 -10.39 -4.36 -15.05
N GLU A 119 -9.37 -4.29 -14.18
CA GLU A 119 -8.17 -5.14 -14.25
C GLU A 119 -8.49 -6.62 -13.98
N GLU A 120 -9.39 -6.92 -13.05
CA GLU A 120 -9.84 -8.29 -12.75
C GLU A 120 -10.56 -8.91 -13.95
N TYR A 121 -11.51 -8.17 -14.56
CA TYR A 121 -12.25 -8.64 -15.73
C TYR A 121 -11.42 -8.70 -17.03
N ALA A 122 -10.25 -8.06 -17.06
CA ALA A 122 -9.32 -8.14 -18.20
C ALA A 122 -8.48 -9.44 -18.21
N THR A 123 -8.78 -10.38 -17.32
CA THR A 123 -8.07 -11.66 -17.19
C THR A 123 -9.01 -12.85 -17.42
N MET A 124 -8.44 -14.05 -17.60
CA MET A 124 -9.20 -15.30 -17.68
C MET A 124 -9.50 -15.91 -16.30
N THR A 125 -9.12 -15.24 -15.21
CA THR A 125 -9.42 -15.70 -13.84
C THR A 125 -10.78 -15.19 -13.39
N LEU A 126 -11.40 -15.89 -12.44
CA LEU A 126 -12.59 -15.37 -11.76
C LEU A 126 -12.25 -14.02 -11.12
N ALA A 127 -13.04 -13.00 -11.43
CA ALA A 127 -12.89 -11.68 -10.84
C ALA A 127 -13.27 -11.70 -9.36
N TYR A 128 -12.65 -10.82 -8.57
CA TYR A 128 -13.03 -10.56 -7.20
C TYR A 128 -14.54 -10.33 -7.06
N GLU A 129 -15.19 -10.99 -6.10
CA GLU A 129 -16.65 -11.13 -6.04
C GLU A 129 -17.39 -9.78 -6.03
N CYS A 130 -16.89 -8.80 -5.28
CA CYS A 130 -17.50 -7.46 -5.20
C CYS A 130 -17.51 -6.72 -6.54
N CYS A 131 -16.69 -7.12 -7.52
CA CYS A 131 -16.71 -6.52 -8.84
C CYS A 131 -17.97 -6.85 -9.65
N ALA A 132 -18.68 -7.93 -9.30
CA ALA A 132 -19.95 -8.30 -9.92
C ALA A 132 -21.08 -7.32 -9.56
N ASP A 133 -20.99 -6.67 -8.39
CA ASP A 133 -21.98 -5.71 -7.93
C ASP A 133 -21.90 -4.38 -8.70
N ARG A 134 -22.98 -3.61 -8.63
CA ARG A 134 -23.14 -2.32 -9.34
C ARG A 134 -23.63 -1.23 -8.39
N GLY A 135 -23.32 0.03 -8.73
CA GLY A 135 -23.73 1.19 -7.94
C GLY A 135 -23.23 1.08 -6.49
N ASP A 136 -24.08 1.45 -5.54
CA ASP A 136 -23.71 1.45 -4.13
C ASP A 136 -23.50 0.05 -3.53
N ALA A 137 -24.15 -0.98 -4.09
CA ALA A 137 -23.96 -2.37 -3.62
C ALA A 137 -22.50 -2.81 -3.72
N ARG A 138 -21.80 -2.38 -4.78
CA ARG A 138 -20.36 -2.63 -4.95
C ARG A 138 -19.55 -2.05 -3.81
N TRP A 139 -19.85 -0.81 -3.42
CA TRP A 139 -19.13 -0.12 -2.36
C TRP A 139 -19.45 -0.72 -0.99
N THR A 140 -20.68 -1.17 -0.78
CA THR A 140 -21.06 -1.93 0.41
C THR A 140 -20.29 -3.24 0.48
N CYS A 141 -20.18 -3.99 -0.62
CA CYS A 141 -19.41 -5.24 -0.66
C CYS A 141 -17.93 -5.01 -0.31
N PHE A 142 -17.26 -4.06 -0.96
CA PHE A 142 -15.86 -3.72 -0.65
C PHE A 142 -15.65 -3.18 0.77
N ASN A 143 -16.71 -2.77 1.47
CA ASN A 143 -16.65 -2.26 2.83
C ASN A 143 -17.34 -3.20 3.85
N SER A 144 -17.44 -4.49 3.53
CA SER A 144 -18.11 -5.48 4.40
C SER A 144 -17.14 -6.22 5.30
N GLU A 145 -16.08 -6.80 4.73
CA GLU A 145 -15.01 -7.49 5.45
C GLU A 145 -13.71 -6.70 5.31
N LEU A 146 -13.28 -6.08 6.41
CA LEU A 146 -12.17 -5.13 6.41
C LEU A 146 -10.98 -5.68 7.20
N PRO A 147 -9.90 -6.12 6.53
CA PRO A 147 -8.69 -6.60 7.22
C PRO A 147 -7.96 -5.52 8.03
N ASN A 148 -8.12 -4.25 7.66
CA ASN A 148 -7.53 -3.10 8.36
C ASN A 148 -8.48 -1.89 8.28
N PRO A 149 -9.53 -1.83 9.12
CA PRO A 149 -10.55 -0.78 9.06
C PRO A 149 -10.02 0.62 9.44
N ASP A 150 -9.04 0.66 10.33
CA ASP A 150 -8.52 1.89 10.94
C ASP A 150 -7.22 2.38 10.29
N TYR A 151 -6.76 1.71 9.22
CA TYR A 151 -5.53 2.05 8.51
C TYR A 151 -4.28 2.00 9.39
N ASP A 152 -4.25 1.07 10.34
CA ASP A 152 -3.15 0.88 11.27
C ASP A 152 -1.82 0.66 10.51
N PRO A 153 -0.73 1.27 10.98
CA PRO A 153 0.58 1.09 10.38
C PRO A 153 1.17 -0.24 10.84
N THR A 154 2.05 -0.78 10.02
CA THR A 154 2.91 -1.88 10.43
C THR A 154 4.04 -1.35 11.33
N PRO A 155 4.19 -1.84 12.58
CA PRO A 155 5.28 -1.42 13.45
C PRO A 155 6.65 -1.68 12.83
N GLY A 156 7.53 -0.66 12.85
CA GLY A 156 8.89 -0.75 12.32
C GLY A 156 9.01 -0.77 10.80
N TYR A 157 7.91 -0.66 10.05
CA TYR A 157 7.93 -0.60 8.59
C TYR A 157 7.99 0.84 8.08
N THR A 158 8.75 1.04 7.00
CA THR A 158 8.73 2.28 6.20
C THR A 158 8.45 1.91 4.76
N ALA A 159 7.42 2.54 4.18
CA ALA A 159 7.03 2.32 2.81
C ALA A 159 8.17 2.69 1.84
N PRO A 160 8.51 1.81 0.87
CA PRO A 160 9.40 2.19 -0.20
C PRO A 160 8.75 3.28 -1.04
N SER A 161 9.57 4.10 -1.69
CA SER A 161 9.09 5.01 -2.72
C SER A 161 8.46 4.19 -3.85
N VAL A 162 7.18 4.42 -4.11
CA VAL A 162 6.47 3.89 -5.28
C VAL A 162 6.11 5.05 -6.19
N HIS A 163 6.06 4.77 -7.49
CA HIS A 163 5.71 5.78 -8.48
C HIS A 163 4.34 6.40 -8.18
N GLN A 164 4.22 7.70 -8.45
CA GLN A 164 2.94 8.37 -8.35
C GLN A 164 2.01 7.85 -9.45
N GLU A 165 0.85 7.34 -9.05
CA GLU A 165 -0.14 6.79 -9.98
C GLU A 165 -0.97 7.92 -10.58
N ALA A 166 -1.00 7.99 -11.91
CA ALA A 166 -1.80 8.97 -12.64
C ALA A 166 -3.28 8.57 -12.69
N GLY A 167 -4.14 9.48 -13.15
CA GLY A 167 -5.52 9.17 -13.52
C GLY A 167 -6.60 9.51 -12.49
N PHE A 168 -6.23 9.96 -11.29
CA PHE A 168 -7.20 10.50 -10.32
C PHE A 168 -7.21 12.03 -10.33
N ILE A 169 -8.41 12.60 -10.46
CA ILE A 169 -8.67 14.03 -10.39
C ILE A 169 -9.84 14.22 -9.42
N PHE A 170 -9.60 14.93 -8.32
CA PHE A 170 -10.63 15.22 -7.33
C PHE A 170 -11.68 16.19 -7.90
N ASN A 171 -12.96 15.84 -7.73
CA ASN A 171 -14.08 16.73 -8.03
C ASN A 171 -14.76 17.23 -6.73
N PRO A 172 -14.49 18.46 -6.27
CA PRO A 172 -15.07 19.00 -5.04
C PRO A 172 -16.59 19.25 -5.12
N HIS A 173 -17.19 19.17 -6.31
CA HIS A 173 -18.63 19.35 -6.54
C HIS A 173 -19.40 18.02 -6.59
N ALA A 174 -18.70 16.89 -6.48
CA ALA A 174 -19.29 15.55 -6.38
C ALA A 174 -19.19 15.00 -4.94
N CYS A 175 -19.23 15.94 -3.99
CA CYS A 175 -19.47 15.74 -2.57
C CYS A 175 -20.89 16.24 -2.29
#